data_AF-A0A1C4NUQ2-F1
#
_entry.id   AF-A0A1C4NUQ2-F1
#
_cell.length_a   1.000
_cell.length_b   1.000
_cell.length_c   1.000
_cell.angle_alpha   90.00
_cell.angle_beta   90.00
_cell.angle_gamma   90.00
#
_symmetry.space_group_name_H-M   'P 1'
#
loop_
_entity.id
_entity.type
_entity.pdbx_description
1 polymer ?
#
loop_
_entity_poly.entity_id
_entity_poly.type
_entity_poly.pdbx_seq_one_letter_code
_entity_poly.pdbx_strand_id
1 'polypeptide(L)'
;MLPVAQLFARDVPLLRAPEDTDADLLQVLWCAFDHPDHPRTATYWRSSPAISNSLSNPPDPDALQFPGYLPEPCLLIPEEVTEYPNPLELSTEDQQQLKDAARWRQAGPGWDDAYAAAADEFYRNQLSTSPGWKIGGWTRWSLTDPMPRRCSTCGSDMYPLLTIASLEWGSATTSWIPIEDQATAAPSPYSRPSNPTLLDLARGYDLQLHMCPVSAEHPHLELIQ
;
A
#
# COMPACT_ATOMS: atom_id res chain seq x y z
N MET A 1 -4.76 15.17 14.72
CA MET A 1 -4.34 14.05 13.86
C MET A 1 -5.57 13.17 13.63
N LEU A 2 -5.84 12.78 12.39
CA LEU A 2 -6.95 11.92 12.00
C LEU A 2 -6.55 10.44 12.13
N PRO A 3 -7.43 9.55 12.63
CA PRO A 3 -7.22 8.12 12.54
C PRO A 3 -7.44 7.63 11.11
N VAL A 4 -6.44 6.91 10.58
CA VAL A 4 -6.45 6.40 9.20
C VAL A 4 -6.60 4.88 9.18
N ALA A 5 -5.86 4.19 10.05
CA ALA A 5 -5.91 2.73 10.12
C ALA A 5 -5.65 2.21 11.53
N GLN A 6 -6.28 1.09 11.86
CA GLN A 6 -5.99 0.29 13.04
C GLN A 6 -5.90 -1.17 12.61
N LEU A 7 -4.70 -1.75 12.71
CA LEU A 7 -4.38 -3.06 12.17
C LEU A 7 -3.88 -3.96 13.29
N PHE A 8 -4.64 -5.00 13.60
CA PHE A 8 -4.23 -6.00 14.57
C PHE A 8 -3.30 -7.02 13.90
N ALA A 9 -2.18 -7.34 14.53
CA ALA A 9 -1.22 -8.32 14.02
C ALA A 9 -1.84 -9.71 13.84
N ARG A 10 -2.85 -10.06 14.63
CA ARG A 10 -3.59 -11.33 14.49
C ARG A 10 -4.46 -11.42 13.23
N ASP A 11 -4.85 -10.27 12.67
CA ASP A 11 -5.76 -10.19 11.51
C ASP A 11 -4.98 -9.96 10.21
N VAL A 12 -3.69 -9.59 10.28
CA VAL A 12 -2.84 -9.32 9.12
C VAL A 12 -1.53 -10.13 9.22
N PRO A 13 -1.41 -11.27 8.50
CA PRO A 13 -0.28 -12.20 8.65
C PRO A 13 1.12 -11.61 8.45
N LEU A 14 1.24 -10.61 7.55
CA LEU A 14 2.51 -9.95 7.26
C LEU A 14 2.82 -8.75 8.17
N LEU A 15 1.88 -8.35 9.03
CA LEU A 15 2.09 -7.25 9.97
C LEU A 15 2.96 -7.74 11.14
N ARG A 16 4.20 -7.26 11.18
CA ARG A 16 5.14 -7.57 12.27
C ARG A 16 5.55 -6.31 12.99
N ALA A 17 5.42 -6.33 14.32
CA ALA A 17 5.95 -5.28 15.14
C ALA A 17 7.50 -5.28 15.07
N PRO A 18 8.15 -4.12 15.25
CA PRO A 18 9.60 -4.04 15.43
C PRO A 18 10.10 -4.92 16.58
N GLU A 19 11.36 -5.32 16.53
CA GLU A 19 11.94 -6.31 17.45
C GLU A 19 11.97 -5.89 18.92
N ASP A 20 11.83 -4.59 19.19
CA ASP A 20 11.91 -3.99 20.53
C ASP A 20 10.57 -3.91 21.27
N THR A 21 9.49 -4.45 20.70
CA THR A 21 8.15 -4.35 21.29
C THR A 21 7.29 -5.61 21.06
N ASP A 22 6.49 -5.96 22.07
CA ASP A 22 5.48 -7.04 21.99
C ASP A 22 4.09 -6.50 21.60
N ALA A 23 4.03 -5.35 20.93
CA ALA A 23 2.79 -4.74 20.48
C ALA A 23 2.07 -5.60 19.42
N ASP A 24 0.75 -5.67 19.52
CA ASP A 24 -0.13 -6.46 18.63
C ASP A 24 -1.12 -5.59 17.84
N LEU A 25 -1.05 -4.26 17.98
CA LEU A 25 -1.84 -3.29 17.23
C LEU A 25 -0.93 -2.19 16.64
N LEU A 26 -1.02 -1.99 15.33
CA LEU A 26 -0.51 -0.80 14.65
C LEU A 26 -1.65 0.21 14.49
N GLN A 27 -1.45 1.43 15.00
CA GLN A 27 -2.33 2.56 14.76
C GLN A 27 -1.62 3.58 13.88
N VAL A 28 -2.26 3.97 12.79
CA VAL A 28 -1.78 4.99 11.86
C VAL A 28 -2.67 6.22 11.96
N LEU A 29 -2.03 7.35 12.23
CA LEU A 29 -2.65 8.67 12.26
C LEU A 29 -1.98 9.57 11.22
N TRP A 30 -2.67 10.61 10.75
CA TRP A 30 -2.01 11.67 9.97
C TRP A 30 -2.53 13.08 10.27
N CYS A 31 -1.79 14.09 9.83
CA CYS A 31 -2.25 15.46 9.87
C CYS A 31 -3.37 15.66 8.84
N ALA A 32 -4.34 16.51 9.18
CA ALA A 32 -5.39 16.92 8.26
C ALA A 32 -4.91 17.94 7.19
N PHE A 33 -3.62 18.29 7.22
CA PHE A 33 -2.96 19.30 6.40
C PHE A 33 -1.61 18.77 5.91
N ASP A 34 -1.17 19.29 4.78
CA ASP A 34 0.11 18.93 4.17
C ASP A 34 1.30 19.48 4.93
N HIS A 35 2.37 18.68 4.94
CA HIS A 35 3.65 19.05 5.54
C HIS A 35 4.84 18.41 4.80
N PRO A 36 5.34 19.00 3.70
CA PRO A 36 4.80 20.12 2.93
C PRO A 36 3.89 19.72 1.76
N ASP A 37 4.07 18.53 1.19
CA ASP A 37 3.39 18.10 -0.04
C ASP A 37 2.33 16.99 0.18
N HIS A 38 2.31 16.39 1.38
CA HIS A 38 1.39 15.32 1.78
C HIS A 38 1.15 15.35 3.30
N PRO A 39 0.10 14.68 3.82
CA PRO A 39 -0.17 14.69 5.24
C PRO A 39 0.91 13.92 6.02
N ARG A 40 1.55 14.59 6.97
CA ARG A 40 2.51 13.94 7.87
C ARG A 40 1.81 12.84 8.67
N THR A 41 2.38 11.66 8.70
CA THR A 41 1.86 10.51 9.42
C THR A 41 2.54 10.30 10.77
N ALA A 42 1.87 9.57 11.65
CA ALA A 42 2.38 9.09 12.91
C ALA A 42 1.90 7.66 13.14
N THR A 43 2.85 6.76 13.37
CA THR A 43 2.58 5.34 13.64
C THR A 43 2.78 5.04 15.11
N TYR A 44 1.86 4.29 15.72
CA TYR A 44 1.97 3.86 17.11
C TYR A 44 1.76 2.36 17.20
N TRP A 45 2.76 1.67 17.74
CA TRP A 45 2.65 0.27 18.12
C TRP A 45 2.12 0.18 19.55
N ARG A 46 1.01 -0.52 19.73
CA ARG A 46 0.29 -0.60 21.01
C ARG A 46 -0.02 -2.05 21.37
N SER A 47 -0.13 -2.29 22.67
CA SER A 47 -0.72 -3.51 23.21
C SER A 47 -2.23 -3.34 23.29
N SER A 48 -2.99 -4.12 22.52
CA SER A 48 -4.44 -4.05 22.42
C SER A 48 -5.17 -4.25 23.74
N PRO A 49 -4.75 -5.13 24.67
CA PRO A 49 -5.38 -5.25 25.98
C PRO A 49 -5.18 -4.02 26.88
N ALA A 50 -4.16 -3.20 26.61
CA ALA A 50 -3.92 -1.96 27.35
C ALA A 50 -4.81 -0.79 26.89
N ILE A 51 -5.61 -0.97 25.84
CA ILE A 51 -6.52 0.05 25.31
C ILE A 51 -7.85 -0.05 26.05
N SER A 52 -8.03 0.82 27.06
CA SER A 52 -9.22 0.84 27.91
C SER A 52 -10.29 1.85 27.48
N ASN A 53 -9.93 2.87 26.69
CA ASN A 53 -10.80 3.97 26.31
C ASN A 53 -10.90 4.09 24.78
N SER A 54 -11.63 3.18 24.15
CA SER A 54 -12.03 3.34 22.74
C SER A 54 -13.22 4.28 22.63
N LEU A 55 -13.17 5.20 21.68
CA LEU A 55 -14.33 6.01 21.31
C LEU A 55 -15.16 5.21 20.32
N SER A 56 -16.43 4.96 20.64
CA SER A 56 -17.36 4.31 19.70
C SER A 56 -17.74 5.22 18.52
N ASN A 57 -17.61 6.53 18.70
CA ASN A 57 -17.75 7.52 17.64
C ASN A 57 -16.61 8.54 17.76
N PRO A 58 -15.55 8.46 16.93
CA PRO A 58 -14.52 9.48 16.92
C PRO A 58 -15.14 10.83 16.51
N PRO A 59 -14.71 11.95 17.11
CA PRO A 59 -15.22 13.27 16.74
C PRO A 59 -14.80 13.61 15.30
N ASP A 60 -15.67 14.33 14.60
CA ASP A 60 -15.33 14.92 13.31
C ASP A 60 -14.17 15.90 13.47
N PRO A 61 -13.26 16.00 12.49
CA PRO A 61 -12.18 16.96 12.54
C PRO A 61 -12.70 18.39 12.39
N ASP A 62 -12.17 19.30 13.22
CA ASP A 62 -12.53 20.72 13.18
C ASP A 62 -12.17 21.38 11.84
N ALA A 63 -11.11 20.90 11.18
CA ALA A 63 -10.65 21.38 9.89
C ALA A 63 -9.93 20.29 9.09
N LEU A 64 -10.15 20.32 7.77
CA LEU A 64 -9.49 19.49 6.77
C LEU A 64 -9.01 20.38 5.64
N GLN A 65 -7.76 20.23 5.20
CA GLN A 65 -7.27 20.94 4.01
C GLN A 65 -7.95 20.42 2.75
N PHE A 66 -8.07 19.09 2.64
CA PHE A 66 -8.73 18.40 1.54
C PHE A 66 -9.70 17.36 2.09
N PRO A 67 -10.94 17.27 1.53
CA PRO A 67 -11.90 16.25 1.94
C PRO A 67 -11.38 14.82 1.79
N GLY A 68 -10.55 14.57 0.77
CA GLY A 68 -9.95 13.25 0.49
C GLY A 68 -8.89 12.78 1.50
N TYR A 69 -8.67 13.51 2.61
CA TYR A 69 -7.80 13.08 3.73
C TYR A 69 -8.60 12.45 4.88
N LEU A 70 -9.93 12.51 4.84
CA LEU A 70 -10.78 11.82 5.80
C LEU A 70 -11.25 10.51 5.16
N PRO A 71 -10.76 9.34 5.60
CA PRO A 71 -11.24 8.08 5.06
C PRO A 71 -12.68 7.81 5.50
N GLU A 72 -13.47 7.27 4.58
CA GLU A 72 -14.77 6.67 4.89
C GLU A 72 -14.52 5.42 5.77
N PRO A 73 -15.18 5.30 6.94
CA PRO A 73 -15.03 4.13 7.79
C PRO A 73 -15.46 2.84 7.08
N CYS A 74 -14.54 1.90 6.93
CA CYS A 74 -14.80 0.61 6.31
C CYS A 74 -14.19 -0.53 7.12
N LEU A 75 -14.74 -1.74 6.95
CA LEU A 75 -14.12 -2.96 7.46
C LEU A 75 -13.04 -3.41 6.48
N LEU A 76 -11.87 -3.77 7.01
CA LEU A 76 -10.81 -4.38 6.20
C LEU A 76 -11.04 -5.88 6.11
N ILE A 77 -10.90 -6.43 4.90
CA ILE A 77 -10.94 -7.87 4.62
C ILE A 77 -9.61 -8.21 3.94
N PRO A 78 -8.59 -8.62 4.71
CA PRO A 78 -7.26 -8.87 4.14
C PRO A 78 -7.25 -10.13 3.25
N GLU A 79 -6.68 -10.00 2.06
CA GLU A 79 -6.33 -11.12 1.17
C GLU A 79 -4.81 -11.27 1.09
N GLU A 80 -4.29 -12.50 1.13
CA GLU A 80 -2.87 -12.74 0.92
C GLU A 80 -2.59 -12.91 -0.57
N VAL A 81 -1.78 -12.00 -1.12
CA VAL A 81 -1.37 -12.01 -2.53
C VAL A 81 0.15 -12.14 -2.67
N THR A 82 0.59 -12.72 -3.78
CA THR A 82 2.00 -12.74 -4.15
C THR A 82 2.28 -11.63 -5.15
N GLU A 83 3.23 -10.77 -4.81
CA GLU A 83 3.76 -9.74 -5.71
C GLU A 83 5.28 -9.86 -5.87
N TYR A 84 5.77 -9.29 -6.97
CA TYR A 84 7.18 -9.27 -7.32
C TYR A 84 7.75 -7.83 -7.38
N PRO A 85 9.10 -7.67 -7.33
CA PRO A 85 9.73 -6.34 -7.31
C PRO A 85 9.31 -5.46 -8.48
N ASN A 86 9.52 -4.15 -8.33
CA ASN A 86 9.39 -3.25 -9.49
C ASN A 86 10.42 -3.68 -10.56
N PRO A 87 10.10 -3.62 -11.87
CA PRO A 87 11.05 -3.93 -12.94
C PRO A 87 12.40 -3.21 -12.82
N LEU A 88 12.42 -1.98 -12.28
CA LEU A 88 13.64 -1.19 -12.08
C LEU A 88 14.58 -1.78 -11.02
N GLU A 89 14.07 -2.64 -10.14
CA GLU A 89 14.86 -3.37 -9.13
C GLU A 89 15.45 -4.67 -9.68
N LEU A 90 15.02 -5.09 -10.88
CA LEU A 90 15.49 -6.33 -11.52
C LEU A 90 16.80 -6.09 -12.27
N SER A 91 17.55 -7.18 -12.49
CA SER A 91 18.73 -7.14 -13.34
C SER A 91 18.38 -6.74 -14.78
N THR A 92 19.33 -6.17 -15.51
CA THR A 92 19.12 -5.85 -16.94
C THR A 92 18.75 -7.08 -17.77
N GLU A 93 19.28 -8.25 -17.40
CA GLU A 93 18.95 -9.53 -18.04
C GLU A 93 17.47 -9.88 -17.81
N ASP A 94 17.01 -9.82 -16.56
CA ASP A 94 15.61 -10.11 -16.22
C ASP A 94 14.66 -9.10 -16.88
N GLN A 95 14.99 -7.81 -16.86
CA GLN A 95 14.21 -6.78 -17.55
C GLN A 95 14.11 -7.05 -19.06
N GLN A 96 15.17 -7.57 -19.68
CA GLN A 96 15.14 -7.96 -21.09
C GLN A 96 14.29 -9.22 -21.32
N GLN A 97 14.32 -10.16 -20.38
CA GLN A 97 13.48 -11.35 -20.41
C GLN A 97 11.99 -11.01 -20.29
N LEU A 98 11.60 -10.01 -19.50
CA LEU A 98 10.20 -9.56 -19.36
C LEU A 98 9.61 -9.05 -20.68
N LYS A 99 10.45 -8.53 -21.59
CA LYS A 99 10.04 -8.03 -22.91
C LYS A 99 9.79 -9.15 -23.94
N ASP A 100 10.09 -10.41 -23.61
CA ASP A 100 9.93 -11.54 -24.51
C ASP A 100 8.52 -12.16 -24.41
N ALA A 101 7.62 -11.71 -25.29
CA ALA A 101 6.26 -12.24 -25.38
C ALA A 101 6.20 -13.76 -25.67
N ALA A 102 7.22 -14.35 -26.33
CA ALA A 102 7.21 -15.79 -26.59
C ALA A 102 7.40 -16.58 -25.29
N ARG A 103 8.19 -16.06 -24.34
CA ARG A 103 8.36 -16.67 -23.02
C ARG A 103 7.07 -16.61 -22.21
N TRP A 104 6.36 -15.48 -22.23
CA TRP A 104 5.06 -15.39 -21.56
C TRP A 104 4.03 -16.37 -22.11
N ARG A 105 3.92 -16.49 -23.44
CA ARG A 105 3.04 -17.48 -24.07
C ARG A 105 3.36 -18.92 -23.66
N GLN A 106 4.64 -19.23 -23.44
CA GLN A 106 5.07 -20.55 -22.97
C GLN A 106 4.79 -20.75 -21.47
N ALA A 107 4.76 -19.68 -20.67
CA ALA A 107 4.57 -19.75 -19.22
C ALA A 107 3.17 -20.22 -18.81
N GLY A 108 2.15 -20.00 -19.64
CA GLY A 108 0.84 -20.63 -19.44
C GLY A 108 -0.36 -19.76 -19.83
N PRO A 109 -1.58 -20.19 -19.45
CA PRO A 109 -2.84 -19.59 -19.90
C PRO A 109 -3.13 -18.22 -19.27
N GLY A 110 -2.34 -17.75 -18.30
CA GLY A 110 -2.50 -16.43 -17.70
C GLY A 110 -2.03 -15.27 -18.58
N TRP A 111 -1.35 -15.56 -19.69
CA TRP A 111 -0.91 -14.55 -20.65
C TRP A 111 -2.07 -14.00 -21.48
N ASP A 112 -2.14 -12.68 -21.58
CA ASP A 112 -3.06 -11.97 -22.48
C ASP A 112 -2.29 -11.39 -23.68
N ASP A 113 -2.66 -11.82 -24.88
CA ASP A 113 -2.05 -11.36 -26.14
C ASP A 113 -2.23 -9.86 -26.40
N ALA A 114 -3.11 -9.16 -25.67
CA ALA A 114 -3.16 -7.70 -25.66
C ALA A 114 -1.82 -7.07 -25.25
N TYR A 115 -1.02 -7.75 -24.42
CA TYR A 115 0.31 -7.29 -24.01
C TYR A 115 1.42 -7.63 -25.01
N ALA A 116 1.14 -8.29 -26.14
CA ALA A 116 2.18 -8.75 -27.06
C ALA A 116 3.08 -7.63 -27.61
N ALA A 117 2.57 -6.41 -27.72
CA ALA A 117 3.35 -5.24 -28.17
C ALA A 117 4.23 -4.63 -27.07
N ALA A 118 3.91 -4.89 -25.80
CA ALA A 118 4.58 -4.34 -24.62
C ALA A 118 4.59 -5.40 -23.49
N ALA A 119 5.30 -6.49 -23.72
CA ALA A 119 5.19 -7.69 -22.89
C ALA A 119 5.66 -7.47 -21.44
N ASP A 120 6.54 -6.51 -21.20
CA ASP A 120 6.95 -6.11 -19.85
C ASP A 120 5.83 -5.45 -19.05
N GLU A 121 4.84 -4.84 -19.71
CA GLU A 121 3.66 -4.29 -19.04
C GLU A 121 2.77 -5.39 -18.45
N PHE A 122 2.79 -6.60 -19.00
CA PHE A 122 2.10 -7.74 -18.38
C PHE A 122 2.66 -7.99 -16.97
N TYR A 123 3.98 -8.10 -16.84
CA TYR A 123 4.60 -8.26 -15.52
C TYR A 123 4.29 -7.07 -14.61
N ARG A 124 4.47 -5.84 -15.09
CA ARG A 124 4.23 -4.63 -14.30
C ARG A 124 2.81 -4.57 -13.76
N ASN A 125 1.81 -4.90 -14.59
CA ASN A 125 0.41 -4.74 -14.25
C ASN A 125 -0.20 -5.96 -13.53
N GLN A 126 0.29 -7.17 -13.83
CA GLN A 126 -0.37 -8.42 -13.41
C GLN A 126 0.39 -9.17 -12.32
N LEU A 127 1.69 -8.89 -12.11
CA LEU A 127 2.55 -9.71 -11.24
C LEU A 127 3.44 -8.90 -10.29
N SER A 128 3.87 -7.72 -10.69
CA SER A 128 4.76 -6.85 -9.90
C SER A 128 4.01 -6.27 -8.69
N THR A 129 4.30 -5.03 -8.30
CA THR A 129 3.70 -4.38 -7.14
C THR A 129 2.18 -4.28 -7.27
N SER A 130 1.45 -4.98 -6.40
CA SER A 130 -0.01 -4.90 -6.32
C SER A 130 -0.47 -3.46 -6.03
N PRO A 131 -1.57 -3.03 -6.65
CA PRO A 131 -2.20 -1.74 -6.35
C PRO A 131 -2.87 -1.76 -4.97
N GLY A 132 -3.39 -0.61 -4.54
CA GLY A 132 -4.26 -0.58 -3.36
C GLY A 132 -3.56 -0.53 -2.01
N TRP A 133 -4.39 -0.69 -0.98
CA TRP A 133 -3.95 -0.75 0.40
C TRP A 133 -3.30 -2.09 0.68
N LYS A 134 -2.05 -2.06 1.19
CA LYS A 134 -1.32 -3.30 1.46
C LYS A 134 -0.33 -3.18 2.60
N ILE A 135 -0.11 -4.29 3.30
CA ILE A 135 0.93 -4.42 4.32
C ILE A 135 2.09 -5.24 3.75
N GLY A 136 3.31 -4.73 3.92
CA GLY A 136 4.52 -5.38 3.40
C GLY A 136 4.69 -5.18 1.89
N GLY A 137 5.27 -6.21 1.26
CA GLY A 137 5.48 -6.26 -0.19
C GLY A 137 6.72 -5.52 -0.67
N TRP A 138 6.63 -4.95 -1.87
CA TRP A 138 7.68 -4.27 -2.60
C TRP A 138 7.38 -2.77 -2.76
N THR A 139 8.44 -2.00 -2.95
CA THR A 139 8.35 -0.56 -3.17
C THR A 139 7.93 -0.27 -4.61
N ARG A 140 7.01 0.68 -4.80
CA ARG A 140 6.41 0.92 -6.13
C ARG A 140 7.29 1.67 -7.12
N TRP A 141 8.23 2.50 -6.66
CA TRP A 141 9.19 3.25 -7.48
C TRP A 141 8.54 4.02 -8.66
N SER A 142 7.37 4.60 -8.43
CA SER A 142 6.54 5.21 -9.49
C SER A 142 6.94 6.66 -9.78
N LEU A 143 7.47 7.38 -8.77
CA LEU A 143 7.93 8.77 -8.89
C LEU A 143 9.44 8.94 -8.73
N THR A 144 10.14 7.88 -8.32
CA THR A 144 11.58 7.91 -8.03
C THR A 144 12.24 6.61 -8.46
N ASP A 145 13.50 6.68 -8.88
CA ASP A 145 14.31 5.49 -9.12
C ASP A 145 14.60 4.72 -7.82
N PRO A 146 14.81 3.39 -7.90
CA PRO A 146 15.23 2.58 -6.76
C PRO A 146 16.47 3.11 -6.06
N MET A 147 16.35 3.29 -4.74
CA MET A 147 17.46 3.67 -3.88
C MET A 147 17.35 3.01 -2.50
N PRO A 148 18.46 2.74 -1.80
CA PRO A 148 18.40 2.21 -0.45
C PRO A 148 17.60 3.12 0.49
N ARG A 149 16.65 2.54 1.22
CA ARG A 149 15.87 3.24 2.25
C ARG A 149 16.48 2.89 3.61
N ARG A 150 17.34 3.77 4.13
CA ARG A 150 18.09 3.56 5.37
C ARG A 150 17.48 4.36 6.51
N CYS A 151 17.34 3.74 7.68
CA CYS A 151 16.91 4.44 8.88
C CYS A 151 17.95 5.49 9.28
N SER A 152 17.52 6.74 9.49
CA SER A 152 18.42 7.83 9.88
C SER A 152 19.04 7.67 11.26
N THR A 153 18.46 6.83 12.12
CA THR A 153 18.93 6.63 13.50
C THR A 153 19.96 5.50 13.59
N CYS A 154 19.68 4.33 13.02
CA CYS A 154 20.54 3.14 13.16
C CYS A 154 21.18 2.65 11.87
N GLY A 155 20.81 3.19 10.70
CA GLY A 155 21.36 2.78 9.41
C GLY A 155 20.87 1.44 8.85
N SER A 156 19.97 0.74 9.55
CA SER A 156 19.34 -0.48 9.04
C SER A 156 18.50 -0.21 7.79
N ASP A 157 18.44 -1.19 6.89
CA ASP A 157 17.50 -1.15 5.76
C ASP A 157 16.06 -1.15 6.30
N MET A 158 15.27 -0.21 5.81
CA MET A 158 13.85 -0.08 6.13
C MET A 158 13.05 -0.88 5.12
N TYR A 159 11.95 -1.46 5.56
CA TYR A 159 11.05 -2.23 4.72
C TYR A 159 9.72 -1.49 4.53
N PRO A 160 9.02 -1.67 3.40
CA PRO A 160 7.68 -1.11 3.22
C PRO A 160 6.74 -1.77 4.24
N LEU A 161 6.19 -0.99 5.16
CA LEU A 161 5.27 -1.47 6.17
C LEU A 161 3.83 -1.42 5.65
N LEU A 162 3.40 -0.25 5.20
CA LEU A 162 2.03 0.01 4.78
C LEU A 162 2.04 0.88 3.53
N THR A 163 1.24 0.51 2.54
CA THR A 163 0.85 1.40 1.45
C THR A 163 -0.61 1.78 1.65
N ILE A 164 -0.87 3.09 1.64
CA ILE A 164 -2.20 3.70 1.73
C ILE A 164 -2.49 4.26 0.35
N ALA A 165 -3.42 3.66 -0.38
CA ALA A 165 -3.68 4.01 -1.76
C ALA A 165 -4.95 4.85 -1.91
N SER A 166 -4.95 5.71 -2.93
CA SER A 166 -6.19 6.38 -3.34
C SER A 166 -7.16 5.41 -4.02
N LEU A 167 -6.63 4.40 -4.72
CA LEU A 167 -7.41 3.39 -5.42
C LEU A 167 -6.87 1.98 -5.13
N GLU A 168 -7.77 1.04 -4.87
CA GLU A 168 -7.49 -0.39 -4.71
C GLU A 168 -7.03 -1.04 -6.03
N TRP A 169 -7.62 -0.63 -7.16
CA TRP A 169 -7.20 -1.07 -8.49
C TRP A 169 -7.54 -0.04 -9.57
N GLY A 170 -6.91 -0.21 -10.74
CA GLY A 170 -7.13 0.58 -11.94
C GLY A 170 -7.52 -0.30 -13.14
N SER A 171 -7.74 0.31 -14.29
CA SER A 171 -8.19 -0.40 -15.50
C SER A 171 -7.18 -1.42 -16.01
N ALA A 172 -5.88 -1.22 -15.74
CA ALA A 172 -4.82 -2.15 -16.14
C ALA A 172 -4.54 -3.24 -15.10
N THR A 173 -5.08 -3.12 -13.90
CA THR A 173 -4.75 -3.97 -12.74
C THR A 173 -5.98 -4.71 -12.20
N THR A 174 -6.97 -4.95 -13.04
CA THR A 174 -8.24 -5.60 -12.64
C THR A 174 -8.08 -7.06 -12.20
N SER A 175 -6.95 -7.70 -12.47
CA SER A 175 -6.62 -9.03 -11.93
C SER A 175 -6.39 -9.02 -10.42
N TRP A 176 -6.07 -7.86 -9.84
CA TRP A 176 -5.88 -7.66 -8.41
C TRP A 176 -7.16 -7.33 -7.66
N ILE A 177 -8.32 -7.32 -8.35
CA ILE A 177 -9.60 -7.15 -7.68
C ILE A 177 -9.79 -8.32 -6.70
N PRO A 178 -10.02 -8.03 -5.40
CA PRO A 178 -10.28 -9.06 -4.40
C PRO A 178 -11.37 -10.02 -4.85
N ILE A 179 -11.24 -11.30 -4.52
CA ILE A 179 -12.11 -12.36 -5.04
C ILE A 179 -13.59 -12.05 -4.76
N GLU A 180 -13.89 -11.52 -3.57
CA GLU A 180 -15.22 -11.10 -3.14
C GLU A 180 -15.82 -9.96 -3.97
N ASP A 181 -14.97 -9.08 -4.53
CA ASP A 181 -15.37 -7.85 -5.20
C ASP A 181 -15.47 -8.01 -6.72
N GLN A 182 -14.93 -9.09 -7.29
CA GLN A 182 -14.95 -9.34 -8.74
C GLN A 182 -16.37 -9.31 -9.34
N ALA A 183 -17.38 -9.77 -8.59
CA ALA A 183 -18.77 -9.76 -9.04
C ALA A 183 -19.39 -8.35 -9.07
N THR A 184 -18.90 -7.42 -8.26
CA THR A 184 -19.44 -6.06 -8.12
C THR A 184 -18.59 -4.99 -8.79
N ALA A 185 -17.35 -5.33 -9.18
CA ALA A 185 -16.40 -4.45 -9.85
C ALA A 185 -16.78 -4.05 -11.29
N ALA A 186 -17.97 -4.43 -11.78
CA ALA A 186 -18.47 -3.99 -13.06
C ALA A 186 -18.49 -2.44 -13.15
N PRO A 187 -18.09 -1.85 -14.29
CA PRO A 187 -18.01 -0.40 -14.43
C PRO A 187 -19.40 0.22 -14.30
N SER A 188 -19.68 0.78 -13.13
CA SER A 188 -20.85 1.61 -12.88
C SER A 188 -20.38 3.07 -12.75
N PRO A 189 -21.05 4.03 -13.41
CA PRO A 189 -20.71 5.45 -13.29
C PRO A 189 -20.99 6.02 -11.89
N TYR A 190 -21.65 5.25 -11.01
CA TYR A 190 -22.08 5.70 -9.68
C TYR A 190 -21.34 5.00 -8.52
N SER A 191 -20.63 3.89 -8.77
CA SER A 191 -19.78 3.25 -7.77
C SER A 191 -18.32 3.40 -8.17
N ARG A 192 -17.48 3.81 -7.23
CA ARG A 192 -16.02 3.63 -7.31
C ARG A 192 -15.68 2.42 -6.44
N PRO A 193 -15.97 1.18 -6.87
CA PRO A 193 -15.64 0.00 -6.07
C PRO A 193 -14.14 -0.06 -5.78
N SER A 194 -13.31 0.53 -6.64
CA SER A 194 -11.88 0.68 -6.43
C SER A 194 -11.48 1.78 -5.45
N ASN A 195 -12.40 2.53 -4.83
CA ASN A 195 -12.09 3.54 -3.81
C ASN A 195 -13.08 3.46 -2.64
N PRO A 196 -13.03 2.39 -1.83
CA PRO A 196 -13.94 2.23 -0.69
C PRO A 196 -13.67 3.25 0.42
N THR A 197 -12.43 3.73 0.56
CA THR A 197 -12.03 4.67 1.61
C THR A 197 -12.30 6.13 1.25
N LEU A 198 -12.68 6.42 0.00
CA LEU A 198 -12.83 7.77 -0.56
C LEU A 198 -11.59 8.67 -0.44
N LEU A 199 -10.42 8.06 -0.17
CA LEU A 199 -9.17 8.81 -0.10
C LEU A 199 -8.76 9.32 -1.49
N ASP A 200 -8.13 10.50 -1.48
CA ASP A 200 -7.45 11.07 -2.62
C ASP A 200 -6.14 11.71 -2.16
N LEU A 201 -5.05 10.98 -2.35
CA LEU A 201 -3.70 11.38 -2.00
C LEU A 201 -2.98 11.89 -3.24
N ALA A 202 -2.52 13.14 -3.17
CA ALA A 202 -1.75 13.78 -4.22
C ALA A 202 -2.34 13.69 -5.65
N ARG A 203 -3.67 13.59 -5.79
CA ARG A 203 -4.41 13.38 -7.06
C ARG A 203 -4.35 11.94 -7.58
N GLY A 204 -4.60 10.97 -6.71
CA GLY A 204 -4.70 9.55 -7.06
C GLY A 204 -3.41 8.74 -6.95
N TYR A 205 -2.38 9.27 -6.29
CA TYR A 205 -1.18 8.53 -5.91
C TYR A 205 -1.37 7.81 -4.57
N ASP A 206 -0.31 7.13 -4.13
CA ASP A 206 -0.31 6.33 -2.93
C ASP A 206 0.77 6.81 -1.97
N LEU A 207 0.51 6.69 -0.67
CA LEU A 207 1.49 6.96 0.37
C LEU A 207 2.05 5.64 0.88
N GLN A 208 3.36 5.43 0.69
CA GLN A 208 4.06 4.28 1.24
C GLN A 208 4.86 4.70 2.48
N LEU A 209 4.63 3.95 3.58
CA LEU A 209 5.34 4.09 4.84
C LEU A 209 6.38 2.98 4.95
N HIS A 210 7.65 3.35 5.08
CA HIS A 210 8.73 2.39 5.38
C HIS A 210 9.11 2.50 6.85
N MET A 211 9.32 1.35 7.51
CA MET A 211 9.63 1.29 8.93
C MET A 211 11.00 0.66 9.20
N CYS A 212 11.62 1.10 10.30
CA CYS A 212 12.84 0.49 10.80
C CYS A 212 12.51 -0.86 11.45
N PRO A 213 13.24 -1.95 11.13
CA PRO A 213 13.03 -3.24 11.77
C PRO A 213 13.50 -3.27 13.24
N VAL A 214 14.43 -2.38 13.61
CA VAL A 214 15.10 -2.39 14.92
C VAL A 214 14.25 -1.76 16.01
N SER A 215 13.53 -0.67 15.71
CA SER A 215 12.75 0.03 16.72
C SER A 215 11.54 0.74 16.15
N ALA A 216 10.42 0.63 16.86
CA ALA A 216 9.19 1.36 16.60
C ALA A 216 9.31 2.88 16.82
N GLU A 217 10.28 3.31 17.63
CA GLU A 217 10.50 4.73 17.98
C GLU A 217 11.42 5.45 16.98
N HIS A 218 12.04 4.70 16.06
CA HIS A 218 12.79 5.29 14.97
C HIS A 218 11.83 5.92 13.94
N PRO A 219 12.24 7.03 13.30
CA PRO A 219 11.39 7.68 12.30
C PRO A 219 11.10 6.74 11.13
N HIS A 220 9.83 6.64 10.76
CA HIS A 220 9.41 6.03 9.51
C HIS A 220 9.68 6.99 8.34
N LEU A 221 9.81 6.44 7.13
CA LEU A 221 9.89 7.22 5.91
C LEU A 221 8.52 7.26 5.24
N GLU A 222 8.20 8.40 4.65
CA GLU A 222 6.95 8.67 3.94
C GLU A 222 7.28 8.98 2.49
N LEU A 223 6.66 8.25 1.57
CA LEU A 223 6.93 8.40 0.14
C LEU A 223 5.61 8.40 -0.63
N ILE A 224 5.34 9.49 -1.34
CA ILE A 224 4.32 9.47 -2.37
C ILE A 224 4.87 8.69 -3.56
N GLN A 225 4.10 7.72 -4.05
CA GLN A 225 4.42 6.84 -5.17
C GLN A 225 3.25 6.83 -6.14
#